data_AF-A0A9Q1CTJ8-F1
#
_entry.id   AF-A0A9Q1CTJ8-F1
#
_cell.length_a   1.000
_cell.length_b   1.000
_cell.length_c   1.000
_cell.angle_alpha   90.00
_cell.angle_beta   90.00
_cell.angle_gamma   90.00
#
_symmetry.space_group_name_H-M   'P 1'
#
loop_
_entity.id
_entity.type
_entity.pdbx_description
1 polymer ?
#
loop_
_entity_poly.entity_id
_entity_poly.type
_entity_poly.pdbx_seq_one_letter_code
_entity_poly.pdbx_strand_id
1 'polypeptide(L)'
;MDRPANLKARAQVYSNYKKHSIVKYLISCNPLGAVTFLSDAWGGRATDIQIVRGSGFISNKYHEPGDQILADRGFTLTDDFAALCGAELLIPAFTKGRKQLTAKEVETTRKIAKVYIHVERVIGLIKNRFSILQWPLPITLVNP
;
A
#
# COMPACT_ATOMS: atom_id res chain seq x y z
N MET A 1 9.97 6.32 -14.86
CA MET A 1 11.10 6.99 -14.15
C MET A 1 12.23 7.12 -15.14
N ASP A 2 12.88 8.29 -15.17
CA ASP A 2 14.12 8.44 -15.94
C ASP A 2 15.18 7.48 -15.39
N ARG A 3 16.07 6.95 -16.24
CA ARG A 3 17.05 5.92 -15.83
C ARG A 3 18.21 6.62 -15.13
N PRO A 4 18.38 6.47 -13.80
CA PRO A 4 19.44 7.19 -13.10
C PRO A 4 20.82 6.76 -13.61
N ALA A 5 21.72 7.70 -13.90
CA ALA A 5 23.09 7.36 -14.28
C ALA A 5 23.85 6.66 -13.13
N ASN A 6 23.51 7.01 -11.88
CA ASN A 6 24.10 6.44 -10.67
C ASN A 6 23.57 5.01 -10.40
N LEU A 7 24.48 4.05 -10.26
CA LEU A 7 24.17 2.64 -10.01
C LEU A 7 23.47 2.38 -8.66
N LYS A 8 23.83 3.12 -7.60
CA LYS A 8 23.18 2.99 -6.27
C LYS A 8 21.73 3.48 -6.33
N ALA A 9 21.54 4.63 -6.96
CA ALA A 9 20.21 5.23 -7.15
C ALA A 9 19.33 4.34 -8.05
N ARG A 10 19.89 3.75 -9.12
CA ARG A 10 19.24 2.72 -9.94
C ARG A 10 18.80 1.51 -9.14
N ALA A 11 19.67 1.00 -8.27
CA ALA A 11 19.36 -0.15 -7.45
C ALA A 11 18.17 0.13 -6.53
N GLN A 12 18.08 1.32 -5.91
CA GLN A 12 16.99 1.69 -4.99
C GLN A 12 15.61 1.77 -5.68
N VAL A 13 15.55 2.27 -6.92
CA VAL A 13 14.27 2.47 -7.63
C VAL A 13 13.84 1.28 -8.49
N TYR A 14 14.74 0.35 -8.80
CA TYR A 14 14.41 -0.77 -9.70
C TYR A 14 13.52 -1.81 -9.02
N SER A 15 12.33 -2.03 -9.59
CA SER A 15 11.46 -3.12 -9.16
C SER A 15 11.67 -4.34 -10.03
N ASN A 16 12.11 -5.44 -9.43
CA ASN A 16 12.25 -6.72 -10.12
C ASN A 16 10.93 -7.24 -10.67
N TYR A 17 9.82 -6.95 -9.98
CA TYR A 17 8.47 -7.34 -10.39
C TYR A 17 8.02 -6.59 -11.64
N LYS A 18 8.26 -5.27 -11.70
CA LYS A 18 7.86 -4.43 -12.83
C LYS A 18 8.90 -4.36 -13.95
N LYS A 19 10.13 -4.84 -13.73
CA LYS A 19 11.28 -4.80 -14.65
C LYS A 19 11.70 -3.39 -15.09
N HIS A 20 11.27 -2.36 -14.39
CA HIS A 20 11.67 -0.97 -14.60
C HIS A 20 11.78 -0.22 -13.26
N SER A 21 12.41 0.95 -13.30
CA SER A 21 12.47 1.86 -12.15
C SER A 21 11.08 2.40 -11.82
N ILE A 22 10.65 2.27 -10.58
CA ILE A 22 9.35 2.76 -10.10
C ILE A 22 9.52 3.57 -8.81
N VAL A 23 8.54 4.44 -8.58
CA VAL A 23 8.26 5.01 -7.26
C VAL A 23 7.03 4.32 -6.70
N LYS A 24 7.04 4.08 -5.40
CA LYS A 24 5.89 3.61 -4.64
C LYS A 24 5.41 4.72 -3.71
N TYR A 25 4.11 4.77 -3.50
CA TYR A 25 3.45 5.59 -2.50
C TYR A 25 2.44 4.71 -1.78
N LEU A 26 2.27 4.91 -0.47
CA LEU A 26 1.14 4.37 0.28
C LEU A 26 -0.01 5.37 0.21
N ILE A 27 -1.18 4.88 -0.18
CA ILE A 27 -2.41 5.66 -0.23
C ILE A 27 -3.44 4.94 0.63
N SER A 28 -4.16 5.67 1.46
CA SER A 28 -5.39 5.19 2.09
C SER A 28 -6.58 6.02 1.61
N CYS A 29 -7.75 5.40 1.56
CA CYS A 29 -9.00 6.08 1.31
C CYS A 29 -10.09 5.55 2.22
N ASN A 30 -11.07 6.40 2.52
CA ASN A 30 -12.26 5.99 3.24
C ASN A 30 -13.24 5.22 2.32
N PRO A 31 -14.31 4.60 2.87
CA PRO A 31 -15.30 3.88 2.07
C PRO A 31 -16.04 4.73 1.02
N LEU A 32 -16.03 6.06 1.15
CA LEU A 32 -16.60 7.00 0.18
C LEU A 32 -15.62 7.37 -0.96
N GLY A 33 -14.39 6.84 -0.91
CA GLY A 33 -13.36 7.06 -1.92
C GLY A 33 -12.53 8.33 -1.73
N ALA A 34 -12.70 9.06 -0.63
CA ALA A 34 -11.85 10.21 -0.32
C ALA A 34 -10.47 9.72 0.15
N VAL A 35 -9.40 10.30 -0.40
CA VAL A 35 -8.03 10.00 0.03
C VAL A 35 -7.82 10.59 1.43
N THR A 36 -7.47 9.73 2.38
CA THR A 36 -7.28 10.07 3.79
C THR A 36 -5.81 10.08 4.21
N PHE A 37 -4.94 9.48 3.40
CA PHE A 37 -3.50 9.48 3.62
C PHE A 37 -2.74 9.31 2.30
N LEU A 38 -1.59 9.98 2.21
CA LEU A 38 -0.60 9.80 1.15
C LEU A 38 0.79 9.87 1.81
N SER A 39 1.62 8.83 1.63
CA SER A 39 3.00 8.86 2.10
C SER A 39 3.90 9.69 1.19
N ASP A 40 5.11 9.96 1.66
CA ASP A 40 6.23 10.32 0.80
C ASP A 40 6.53 9.21 -0.23
N ALA A 41 7.37 9.54 -1.21
CA ALA A 41 7.81 8.65 -2.27
C ALA A 41 8.88 7.66 -1.80
N TRP A 42 8.69 6.39 -2.16
CA TRP A 42 9.61 5.29 -1.86
C TRP A 42 10.17 4.68 -3.14
N GLY A 43 11.42 4.21 -3.09
CA GLY A 43 12.03 3.50 -4.20
C GLY A 43 11.34 2.16 -4.46
N GLY A 44 11.36 1.70 -5.72
CA GLY A 44 10.74 0.44 -6.12
C GLY A 44 11.21 -0.83 -5.41
N ARG A 45 12.36 -0.79 -4.72
CA ARG A 45 12.83 -1.88 -3.84
C ARG A 45 12.18 -1.93 -2.46
N ALA A 46 11.63 -0.82 -1.97
CA ALA A 46 11.00 -0.79 -0.65
C ALA A 46 9.85 -1.80 -0.61
N THR A 47 9.83 -2.64 0.42
CA THR A 47 8.72 -3.57 0.65
C THR A 47 7.52 -2.83 1.17
N ASP A 48 6.32 -3.35 0.94
CA ASP A 48 5.09 -2.66 1.38
C ASP A 48 5.07 -2.51 2.91
N ILE A 49 5.63 -3.48 3.64
CA ILE A 49 5.87 -3.43 5.09
C ILE A 49 6.78 -2.26 5.48
N GLN A 50 7.91 -2.08 4.79
CA GLN A 50 8.84 -0.97 5.05
C GLN A 50 8.17 0.38 4.83
N ILE A 51 7.38 0.50 3.75
CA ILE A 51 6.66 1.72 3.42
C ILE A 51 5.66 2.06 4.52
N VAL A 52 4.83 1.10 4.96
CA VAL A 52 3.83 1.38 6.00
C VAL A 52 4.49 1.84 7.30
N ARG A 53 5.50 1.10 7.78
CA ARG A 53 6.23 1.44 9.01
C ARG A 53 6.92 2.81 8.93
N GLY A 54 7.55 3.12 7.79
CA GLY A 54 8.30 4.36 7.61
C GLY A 54 7.44 5.57 7.20
N SER A 55 6.20 5.36 6.77
CA SER A 55 5.33 6.45 6.29
C SER A 55 4.68 7.27 7.40
N GLY A 56 4.71 6.80 8.65
CA GLY A 56 3.96 7.39 9.75
C GLY A 56 2.45 7.10 9.71
N PHE A 57 2.01 6.18 8.82
CA PHE A 57 0.61 5.77 8.73
C PHE A 57 0.13 5.10 10.03
N ILE A 58 0.95 4.22 10.64
CA ILE A 58 0.63 3.58 11.92
C ILE A 58 0.83 4.57 13.07
N SER A 59 -0.13 5.48 13.25
CA SER A 59 -0.07 6.56 14.23
C SER A 59 -1.47 6.95 14.69
N ASN A 60 -1.60 7.34 15.96
CA ASN A 60 -2.82 7.90 16.55
C ASN A 60 -3.29 9.21 15.88
N LYS A 61 -2.48 9.78 14.98
CA LYS A 61 -2.90 10.92 14.15
C LYS A 61 -3.96 10.54 13.11
N TYR A 62 -3.93 9.30 12.62
CA TYR A 62 -4.77 8.85 11.50
C TYR A 62 -5.80 7.80 11.92
N HIS A 63 -5.68 7.26 13.12
CA HIS A 63 -6.45 6.12 13.59
C HIS A 63 -6.91 6.33 15.03
N GLU A 64 -8.13 5.89 15.29
CA GLU A 64 -8.68 5.72 16.62
C GLU A 64 -8.68 4.23 17.02
N PRO A 65 -8.55 3.90 18.32
CA PRO A 65 -8.67 2.53 18.78
C PRO A 65 -9.99 1.89 18.33
N GLY A 66 -9.90 0.73 17.67
CA GLY A 66 -11.05 0.03 17.08
C GLY A 66 -11.30 0.33 15.60
N ASP A 67 -10.57 1.26 14.99
CA ASP A 67 -10.65 1.48 13.53
C ASP A 67 -10.29 0.22 12.76
N GLN A 68 -11.02 -0.05 11.68
CA GLN A 68 -10.78 -1.20 10.82
C GLN A 68 -10.12 -0.79 9.52
N ILE A 69 -8.93 -1.32 9.27
CA ILE A 69 -8.12 -1.02 8.09
C ILE A 69 -8.12 -2.25 7.19
N LEU A 70 -8.62 -2.08 5.97
CA LEU A 70 -8.65 -3.14 4.96
C LEU A 70 -7.38 -3.05 4.11
N ALA A 71 -6.63 -4.14 4.02
CA ALA A 71 -5.39 -4.16 3.25
C ALA A 71 -5.22 -5.46 2.45
N ASP A 72 -4.36 -5.40 1.44
CA ASP A 72 -3.97 -6.58 0.68
C ASP A 72 -3.16 -7.57 1.53
N ARG A 73 -3.08 -8.82 1.07
CA ARG A 73 -2.37 -9.91 1.78
C ARG A 73 -0.89 -9.62 2.07
N GLY A 74 -0.27 -8.68 1.37
CA GLY A 74 1.13 -8.28 1.59
C GLY A 74 1.36 -7.44 2.85
N PHE A 75 0.30 -6.90 3.45
CA PHE A 75 0.37 -6.04 4.62
C PHE A 75 0.22 -6.85 5.91
N THR A 76 1.26 -7.63 6.25
CA THR A 76 1.25 -8.49 7.46
C THR A 76 1.72 -7.70 8.70
N LEU A 77 1.01 -6.64 9.06
CA LEU A 77 1.38 -5.68 10.11
C LEU A 77 0.32 -5.62 11.24
N THR A 78 -0.44 -6.70 11.46
CA THR A 78 -1.54 -6.75 12.44
C THR A 78 -1.10 -6.30 13.83
N ASP A 79 0.05 -6.79 14.29
CA ASP A 79 0.56 -6.50 15.64
C ASP A 79 1.02 -5.05 15.77
N ASP A 80 1.63 -4.49 14.72
CA ASP A 80 2.05 -3.09 14.68
C ASP A 80 0.84 -2.15 14.81
N PHE A 81 -0.25 -2.39 14.07
CA PHE A 81 -1.47 -1.58 14.18
C PHE A 81 -2.13 -1.70 15.55
N ALA A 82 -2.26 -2.92 16.07
CA ALA A 82 -2.85 -3.15 17.37
C ALA A 82 -2.06 -2.48 18.50
N ALA A 83 -0.73 -2.59 18.48
CA ALA A 83 0.13 -2.07 19.54
C ALA A 83 0.33 -0.55 19.49
N LEU A 84 0.45 0.03 18.28
CA LEU A 84 0.86 1.43 18.13
C LEU A 84 -0.31 2.40 17.99
N CYS A 85 -1.46 1.95 17.50
CA CYS A 85 -2.64 2.80 17.36
C CYS A 85 -3.99 2.16 17.72
N GLY A 86 -3.99 0.90 18.14
CA GLY A 86 -5.22 0.20 18.52
C GLY A 86 -6.15 -0.11 17.35
N ALA A 87 -5.69 0.03 16.11
CA ALA A 87 -6.47 -0.29 14.92
C ALA A 87 -6.41 -1.79 14.59
N GLU A 88 -7.47 -2.32 13.99
CA GLU A 88 -7.57 -3.69 13.51
C GLU A 88 -7.25 -3.76 12.01
N LEU A 89 -6.20 -4.51 11.67
CA LEU A 89 -5.84 -4.75 10.27
C LEU A 89 -6.56 -5.99 9.74
N LEU A 90 -7.49 -5.77 8.81
CA LEU A 90 -8.28 -6.81 8.13
C LEU A 90 -7.65 -7.16 6.78
N ILE A 91 -7.07 -8.36 6.70
CA ILE A 91 -6.48 -8.90 5.47
C ILE A 91 -7.22 -10.16 4.98
N PRO A 92 -7.23 -10.44 3.66
CA PRO A 92 -7.82 -11.66 3.12
C PRO A 92 -7.20 -12.93 3.73
N ALA A 93 -8.03 -13.96 3.95
CA ALA A 93 -7.59 -15.20 4.57
C ALA A 93 -6.60 -15.99 3.68
N PHE A 94 -5.69 -16.73 4.33
CA PHE A 94 -4.68 -17.58 3.67
C PHE A 94 -5.08 -19.05 3.70
N THR A 95 -4.88 -19.76 2.58
CA THR A 95 -4.99 -21.23 2.52
C THR A 95 -3.71 -21.95 2.94
N LYS A 96 -2.72 -21.27 3.55
CA LYS A 96 -1.41 -21.85 3.89
C LYS A 96 -1.57 -23.17 4.66
N GLY A 97 -1.28 -24.30 4.01
CA GLY A 97 -1.36 -25.65 4.58
C GLY A 97 -2.77 -26.23 4.74
N ARG A 98 -3.83 -25.51 4.34
CA ARG A 98 -5.24 -25.96 4.45
C ARG A 98 -5.81 -26.28 3.08
N LYS A 99 -6.58 -27.37 2.98
CA LYS A 99 -7.28 -27.75 1.74
C LYS A 99 -8.32 -26.72 1.30
N GLN A 100 -8.99 -26.05 2.25
CA GLN A 100 -10.01 -25.03 1.97
C GLN A 100 -10.11 -24.01 3.11
N LEU A 101 -10.63 -22.82 2.78
CA LEU A 101 -11.07 -21.82 3.75
C LEU A 101 -12.46 -22.18 4.29
N THR A 102 -12.77 -21.74 5.50
CA THR A 102 -14.12 -21.84 6.06
C THR A 102 -15.09 -20.91 5.32
N ALA A 103 -16.40 -21.20 5.38
CA ALA A 103 -17.42 -20.34 4.77
C ALA A 103 -17.33 -18.87 5.26
N LYS A 104 -17.04 -18.67 6.55
CA LYS A 104 -16.86 -17.34 7.15
C LYS A 104 -15.65 -16.59 6.60
N GLU A 105 -14.51 -17.27 6.43
CA GLU A 105 -13.30 -16.68 5.84
C GLU A 105 -13.50 -16.34 4.37
N VAL A 106 -14.23 -17.19 3.63
CA VAL A 106 -14.59 -16.92 2.23
C VAL A 106 -15.47 -15.69 2.13
N GLU A 107 -16.49 -15.57 2.98
CA GLU A 107 -17.37 -14.40 3.01
C GLU A 107 -16.61 -13.11 3.35
N THR A 108 -15.75 -13.15 4.37
CA THR A 108 -14.93 -12.01 4.79
C THR A 108 -13.97 -11.59 3.67
N THR A 109 -13.27 -12.55 3.07
CA THR A 109 -12.38 -12.31 1.92
C THR A 109 -13.14 -11.69 0.75
N ARG A 110 -14.37 -12.12 0.49
CA ARG A 110 -15.23 -11.54 -0.56
C ARG A 110 -15.58 -10.09 -0.26
N LYS A 111 -15.87 -9.74 1.01
CA LYS A 111 -16.13 -8.35 1.42
C LYS A 111 -14.88 -7.47 1.20
N ILE A 112 -13.72 -7.94 1.65
CA ILE A 112 -12.44 -7.23 1.46
C ILE A 112 -12.16 -7.02 -0.04
N ALA A 113 -12.33 -8.05 -0.87
CA ALA A 113 -12.11 -7.96 -2.31
C ALA A 113 -13.05 -6.95 -3.01
N LYS A 114 -14.31 -6.81 -2.55
CA LYS A 114 -15.23 -5.80 -3.10
C LYS A 114 -14.77 -4.37 -2.80
N VAL A 115 -14.24 -4.14 -1.59
CA VAL A 115 -13.70 -2.82 -1.20
C VAL A 115 -12.42 -2.52 -1.97
N TYR A 116 -11.57 -3.52 -2.22
CA TYR A 116 -10.35 -3.35 -3.01
C TYR A 116 -10.63 -2.73 -4.40
N ILE A 117 -11.72 -3.14 -5.07
CA ILE A 117 -12.12 -2.54 -6.35
C ILE A 117 -12.28 -1.00 -6.24
N HIS A 118 -12.76 -0.49 -5.11
CA HIS A 118 -12.92 0.95 -4.89
C HIS A 118 -11.56 1.64 -4.72
N VAL A 119 -10.64 1.03 -3.99
CA VAL A 119 -9.26 1.52 -3.84
C VAL A 119 -8.55 1.58 -5.19
N GLU A 120 -8.66 0.53 -6.02
CA GLU A 120 -8.07 0.52 -7.37
C GLU A 120 -8.65 1.64 -8.26
N ARG A 121 -9.97 1.88 -8.18
CA ARG A 121 -10.60 2.99 -8.90
C ARG A 121 -10.07 4.34 -8.43
N VAL A 122 -9.94 4.56 -7.13
CA VAL A 122 -9.35 5.81 -6.58
C VAL A 122 -7.93 6.00 -7.10
N ILE A 123 -7.09 4.96 -7.04
CA ILE A 123 -5.73 5.00 -7.58
C ILE A 123 -5.73 5.30 -9.09
N GLY A 124 -6.63 4.67 -9.85
CA GLY A 124 -6.81 4.92 -11.28
C GLY A 124 -7.21 6.36 -11.59
N LEU A 125 -8.16 6.91 -10.83
CA LEU A 125 -8.59 8.30 -10.95
C LEU A 125 -7.45 9.28 -10.65
N ILE A 126 -6.67 9.04 -9.60
CA ILE A 126 -5.49 9.86 -9.26
C ILE A 126 -4.50 9.84 -10.42
N LYS A 127 -4.14 8.65 -10.91
CA LYS A 127 -3.21 8.52 -12.05
C LYS A 127 -3.72 9.27 -13.27
N ASN A 128 -4.98 9.10 -13.64
CA ASN A 128 -5.56 9.72 -14.84
C ASN A 128 -5.73 11.24 -14.71
N ARG A 129 -6.05 11.74 -13.51
CA ARG A 129 -6.29 13.16 -13.28
C ARG A 129 -5.00 13.99 -13.27
N PHE A 130 -3.92 13.44 -12.74
CA PHE A 130 -2.66 14.18 -12.58
C PHE A 130 -1.67 13.80 -13.68
N SER A 131 -1.49 14.71 -14.64
CA SER A 131 -0.60 14.53 -15.80
C SER A 131 0.85 14.21 -15.40
N ILE A 132 1.32 14.70 -14.25
CA ILE A 132 2.66 14.36 -13.72
C ILE A 132 2.86 12.86 -13.52
N LEU A 133 1.79 12.09 -13.26
CA LEU A 133 1.84 10.65 -13.06
C LEU A 133 1.80 9.85 -14.38
N GLN A 134 1.54 10.52 -15.51
CA GLN A 134 1.53 9.92 -16.85
C GLN A 134 2.94 9.86 -17.46
N TRP A 135 3.90 10.59 -16.89
CA TRP A 135 5.27 10.68 -17.38
C TRP A 135 6.27 10.02 -16.42
N PRO A 136 7.49 9.71 -16.88
CA PRO A 136 8.57 9.27 -16.01
C PRO A 136 8.82 10.27 -14.87
N LEU A 137 8.56 9.84 -13.64
CA LEU A 137 8.90 10.63 -12.46
C LEU A 137 10.43 10.78 -12.29
N PRO A 138 10.92 11.93 -11.77
CA PRO A 138 12.34 12.13 -11.48
C PRO A 138 12.76 11.41 -10.18
N ILE A 139 14.02 10.92 -10.15
CA ILE A 139 14.56 10.18 -8.99
C ILE A 139 14.66 11.03 -7.71
N THR A 140 14.77 12.34 -7.85
CA THR A 140 14.84 13.29 -6.74
C THR A 140 13.60 13.28 -5.84
N LEU A 141 12.50 12.68 -6.28
CA LEU A 141 11.30 12.52 -5.45
C LEU A 141 11.49 11.46 -4.37
N VAL A 142 12.33 10.45 -4.58
CA VAL A 142 12.47 9.32 -3.65
C VAL A 142 13.27 9.75 -2.42
N ASN A 143 12.69 9.55 -1.23
CA ASN A 143 13.42 9.78 0.02
C ASN A 143 14.67 8.87 0.09
N PRO A 144 15.85 9.42 0.44
CA PRO A 144 17.12 8.71 0.41
C PRO A 144 17.20 7.49 1.35
#